data_AF-A0A1S2QYC7-F1
#
_entry.id   AF-A0A1S2QYC7-F1
#
_cell.length_a   1.000
_cell.length_b   1.000
_cell.length_c   1.000
_cell.angle_alpha   90.00
_cell.angle_beta   90.00
_cell.angle_gamma   90.00
#
_symmetry.space_group_name_H-M   'P 1'
#
loop_
_entity.id
_entity.type
_entity.pdbx_description
1 polymer ?
#
loop_
_entity_poly.entity_id
_entity_poly.type
_entity_poly.pdbx_seq_one_letter_code
_entity_poly.pdbx_strand_id
1 'polypeptide(L)'
;MNQPQTNETIARRDKKLFKMLVIIAWAFVLCVNTWTKSLEQFLDFKSLGFTWNPSPDFVSFFYFYDLTLIHQDFIIVKLGHFTGFAVMDLLLYWLLKNHKRAILISFAFAFFTEFFQLFFGRDGRLYDLGIDTLGILFVSFFLSVFERRVRG
;
A
#
# COMPACT_ATOMS: atom_id res chain seq x y z
N MET A 1 -25.25 -4.66 39.31
CA MET A 1 -24.42 -5.79 38.82
C MET A 1 -24.37 -5.71 37.29
N ASN A 2 -23.46 -4.90 36.71
CA ASN A 2 -23.39 -4.59 35.25
C ASN A 2 -21.97 -4.71 34.65
N GLN A 3 -21.00 -5.26 35.39
CA GLN A 3 -19.58 -5.20 35.01
C GLN A 3 -19.09 -6.10 33.85
N PRO A 4 -19.68 -7.28 33.54
CA PRO A 4 -19.12 -8.17 32.50
C PRO A 4 -19.18 -7.58 31.09
N GLN A 5 -20.31 -6.98 30.70
CA GLN A 5 -20.51 -6.47 29.33
C GLN A 5 -19.68 -5.21 29.03
N THR A 6 -19.41 -4.39 30.06
CA THR A 6 -18.55 -3.19 29.93
C THR A 6 -17.11 -3.59 29.63
N ASN A 7 -16.56 -4.61 30.32
CA ASN A 7 -15.18 -5.04 30.15
C ASN A 7 -14.92 -5.67 28.77
N GLU A 8 -15.86 -6.48 28.26
CA GLU A 8 -15.74 -7.06 26.91
C GLU A 8 -15.79 -5.99 25.81
N THR A 9 -16.63 -4.97 25.98
CA THR A 9 -16.76 -3.88 25.01
C THR A 9 -15.47 -3.06 24.92
N ILE A 10 -14.87 -2.74 26.06
CA ILE A 10 -13.57 -2.04 26.14
C ILE A 10 -12.48 -2.89 25.46
N ALA A 11 -12.37 -4.18 25.80
CA ALA A 11 -11.37 -5.06 25.22
C ALA A 11 -11.51 -5.21 23.69
N ARG A 12 -12.75 -5.27 23.15
CA ARG A 12 -13.00 -5.27 21.70
C ARG A 12 -12.59 -3.96 21.04
N ARG A 13 -12.88 -2.83 21.68
CA ARG A 13 -12.48 -1.50 21.21
C ARG A 13 -10.96 -1.39 21.15
N ASP A 14 -10.26 -1.77 22.21
CA ASP A 14 -8.80 -1.63 22.31
C ASP A 14 -8.09 -2.52 21.27
N LYS A 15 -8.59 -3.74 21.04
CA LYS A 15 -8.13 -4.59 19.92
C LYS A 15 -8.34 -3.91 18.57
N LYS A 16 -9.49 -3.29 18.33
CA LYS A 16 -9.77 -2.59 17.06
C LYS A 16 -8.84 -1.37 16.88
N LEU A 17 -8.61 -0.60 17.94
CA LEU A 17 -7.69 0.54 17.93
C LEU A 17 -6.27 0.09 17.61
N PHE A 18 -5.80 -0.98 18.24
CA PHE A 18 -4.49 -1.56 17.93
C PHE A 18 -4.34 -1.92 16.44
N LYS A 19 -5.34 -2.61 15.86
CA LYS A 19 -5.36 -2.93 14.43
C LYS A 19 -5.27 -1.68 13.56
N MET A 20 -6.02 -0.64 13.90
CA MET A 20 -6.00 0.63 13.17
C MET A 20 -4.63 1.30 13.24
N LEU A 21 -3.99 1.32 14.41
CA LEU A 21 -2.64 1.88 14.57
C LEU A 21 -1.62 1.15 13.70
N VAL A 22 -1.68 -0.19 13.62
CA VAL A 22 -0.81 -0.98 12.75
C VAL A 22 -1.02 -0.64 11.28
N ILE A 23 -2.28 -0.50 10.84
CA ILE A 23 -2.60 -0.12 9.45
C ILE A 23 -2.10 1.29 9.15
N ILE A 24 -2.30 2.25 10.05
CA ILE A 24 -1.84 3.63 9.87
C ILE A 24 -0.31 3.69 9.83
N ALA A 25 0.37 2.95 10.70
CA ALA A 25 1.83 2.86 10.69
C ALA A 25 2.34 2.28 9.36
N TRP A 26 1.71 1.22 8.84
CA TRP A 26 2.05 0.65 7.55
C TRP A 26 1.77 1.61 6.38
N ALA A 27 0.63 2.30 6.40
CA ALA A 27 0.29 3.33 5.41
C ALA A 27 1.34 4.45 5.40
N PHE A 28 1.81 4.87 6.57
CA PHE A 28 2.87 5.87 6.68
C PHE A 28 4.19 5.37 6.07
N VAL A 29 4.58 4.11 6.36
CA VAL A 29 5.76 3.50 5.73
C VAL A 29 5.62 3.48 4.21
N LEU A 30 4.45 3.13 3.67
CA LEU A 30 4.20 3.16 2.22
C LEU A 30 4.26 4.57 1.63
N CYS A 31 3.68 5.57 2.29
CA CYS A 31 3.78 6.97 1.87
C CYS A 31 5.24 7.44 1.81
N VAL A 32 6.04 7.13 2.83
CA VAL A 32 7.46 7.51 2.84
C VAL A 32 8.21 6.82 1.70
N ASN A 33 7.99 5.52 1.48
CA ASN A 33 8.67 4.80 0.39
C ASN A 33 8.24 5.28 -1.01
N THR A 34 6.97 5.63 -1.20
CA THR A 34 6.45 6.07 -2.50
C THR A 34 6.81 7.52 -2.81
N TRP A 35 6.79 8.42 -1.82
CA TRP A 35 6.97 9.87 -2.04
C TRP A 35 8.41 10.37 -1.90
N THR A 36 9.36 9.54 -1.46
CA THR A 36 10.77 9.91 -1.37
C THR A 36 11.41 9.98 -2.75
N LYS A 37 12.09 11.09 -3.08
CA LYS A 37 12.55 11.46 -4.44
C LYS A 37 13.35 10.39 -5.19
N SER A 38 14.01 9.48 -4.49
CA SER A 38 14.51 8.23 -5.05
C SER A 38 14.67 7.18 -3.95
N LEU A 39 14.03 6.03 -4.14
CA LEU A 39 14.28 4.87 -3.28
C LEU A 39 15.74 4.40 -3.45
N GLU A 40 16.28 4.49 -4.67
CA GLU A 40 17.71 4.27 -4.97
C GLU A 40 18.63 5.17 -4.15
N GLN A 41 18.46 6.51 -4.14
CA GLN A 41 19.37 7.34 -3.35
C GLN A 41 19.10 7.22 -1.84
N PHE A 42 17.92 6.76 -1.42
CA PHE A 42 17.70 6.41 -0.03
C PHE A 42 18.45 5.13 0.37
N LEU A 43 18.41 4.09 -0.48
CA LEU A 43 19.11 2.82 -0.28
C LEU A 43 20.64 2.99 -0.36
N ASP A 44 21.13 3.81 -1.30
CA ASP A 44 22.57 3.99 -1.55
C ASP A 44 23.19 5.16 -0.75
N PHE A 45 22.50 6.29 -0.64
CA PHE A 45 23.07 7.54 -0.10
C PHE A 45 22.41 8.03 1.20
N LYS A 46 21.37 7.35 1.70
CA LYS A 46 20.61 7.71 2.93
C LYS A 46 20.08 9.15 2.95
N SER A 47 19.87 9.78 1.80
CA SER A 47 19.34 11.15 1.73
C SER A 47 17.82 11.13 1.54
N LEU A 48 17.07 11.74 2.47
CA LEU A 48 15.64 11.97 2.32
C LEU A 48 15.42 13.34 1.67
N GLY A 49 14.95 13.36 0.42
CA GLY A 49 14.54 14.57 -0.28
C GLY A 49 13.06 14.52 -0.65
N PHE A 50 12.35 15.61 -0.41
CA PHE A 50 10.98 15.83 -0.90
C PHE A 50 10.98 17.08 -1.77
N THR A 51 10.40 16.99 -2.96
CA THR A 51 10.22 18.15 -3.85
C THR A 51 8.74 18.34 -4.11
N TRP A 52 8.20 19.54 -3.91
CA TRP A 52 6.81 19.81 -4.24
C TRP A 52 6.72 20.51 -5.60
N ASN A 53 5.98 19.91 -6.53
CA ASN A 53 5.63 20.48 -7.81
C ASN A 53 4.11 20.73 -7.87
N PRO A 54 3.64 21.99 -7.81
CA PRO A 54 2.21 22.31 -7.87
C PRO A 54 1.60 22.15 -9.26
N SER A 55 2.42 21.92 -10.30
CA SER A 55 1.96 21.75 -11.69
C SER A 55 2.70 20.56 -12.33
N PRO A 56 2.40 19.32 -11.90
CA PRO A 56 3.04 18.15 -12.46
C PRO A 56 2.57 17.87 -13.89
N ASP A 57 3.43 17.21 -14.67
CA ASP A 57 3.05 16.70 -15.98
C ASP A 57 2.23 15.41 -15.82
N PHE A 58 0.91 15.51 -15.94
CA PHE A 58 0.02 14.35 -15.87
C PHE A 58 0.13 13.41 -17.07
N VAL A 59 0.65 13.87 -18.22
CA VAL A 59 0.84 13.00 -19.39
C VAL A 59 1.91 11.96 -19.11
N SER A 60 2.90 12.33 -18.29
CA SER A 60 3.96 11.42 -17.85
C SER A 60 3.45 10.17 -17.12
N PHE A 61 2.25 10.22 -16.55
CA PHE A 61 1.61 9.07 -15.90
C PHE A 61 1.38 7.89 -16.87
N PHE A 62 1.22 8.18 -18.16
CA PHE A 62 0.97 7.19 -19.21
C PHE A 62 2.23 6.81 -20.01
N TYR A 63 3.42 7.22 -19.55
CA TYR A 63 4.66 6.84 -20.20
C TYR A 63 5.10 5.42 -19.83
N PHE A 64 5.53 4.66 -20.84
CA PHE A 64 5.97 3.25 -20.68
C PHE A 64 7.40 3.01 -21.16
N TYR A 65 8.12 4.04 -21.61
CA TYR A 65 9.46 3.89 -22.21
C TYR A 65 10.51 3.39 -21.20
N ASP A 66 10.35 3.70 -19.91
CA ASP A 66 11.26 3.27 -18.83
C ASP A 66 11.33 1.74 -18.67
N LEU A 67 10.32 1.00 -19.13
CA LEU A 67 10.31 -0.47 -19.09
C LEU A 67 11.45 -1.10 -19.90
N THR A 68 12.05 -0.35 -20.81
CA THR A 68 13.18 -0.81 -21.64
C THR A 68 14.53 -0.73 -20.89
N LEU A 69 14.58 -0.01 -19.77
CA LEU A 69 15.77 0.16 -18.94
C LEU A 69 15.61 -0.69 -17.67
N ILE A 70 15.70 -2.02 -17.79
CA ILE A 70 15.62 -2.92 -16.64
C ILE A 70 16.99 -2.97 -15.95
N HIS A 71 17.11 -2.34 -14.79
CA HIS A 71 18.23 -2.44 -13.86
C HIS A 71 17.78 -3.14 -12.55
N GLN A 72 18.73 -3.61 -11.74
CA GLN A 72 18.40 -4.40 -10.54
C GLN A 72 17.55 -3.62 -9.54
N ASP A 73 17.81 -2.32 -9.40
CA ASP A 73 17.08 -1.44 -8.49
C ASP A 73 15.63 -1.24 -8.93
N PHE A 74 15.38 -1.18 -10.24
CA PHE A 74 14.03 -1.16 -10.79
C PHE A 74 13.20 -2.37 -10.31
N ILE A 75 13.79 -3.57 -10.36
CA ILE A 75 13.10 -4.80 -9.92
C ILE A 75 12.81 -4.76 -8.42
N ILE A 76 13.77 -4.31 -7.61
CA ILE A 76 13.59 -4.21 -6.15
C ILE A 76 12.48 -3.23 -5.80
N VAL A 77 12.43 -2.06 -6.45
CA VAL A 77 11.36 -1.07 -6.28
C VAL A 77 10.00 -1.69 -6.63
N LYS A 78 9.88 -2.36 -7.78
CA LYS A 78 8.60 -2.96 -8.21
C LYS A 78 8.15 -4.10 -7.30
N LEU A 79 9.07 -4.91 -6.80
CA LEU A 79 8.77 -5.92 -5.79
C LEU A 79 8.34 -5.28 -4.46
N GLY A 80 8.94 -4.15 -4.07
CA GLY A 80 8.55 -3.36 -2.90
C GLY A 80 7.10 -2.85 -3.02
N HIS A 81 6.73 -2.33 -4.19
CA HIS A 81 5.36 -1.93 -4.52
C HIS A 81 4.38 -3.10 -4.40
N PHE A 82 4.65 -4.20 -5.12
CA PHE A 82 3.82 -5.40 -5.08
C PHE A 82 3.61 -5.92 -3.64
N THR A 83 4.71 -6.12 -2.91
CA THR A 83 4.66 -6.66 -1.54
C THR A 83 4.06 -5.67 -0.55
N GLY A 84 4.32 -4.38 -0.71
CA GLY A 84 3.81 -3.30 0.11
C GLY A 84 2.28 -3.24 0.12
N PHE A 85 1.69 -3.25 -1.07
CA PHE A 85 0.23 -3.20 -1.23
C PHE A 85 -0.45 -4.56 -0.96
N ALA A 86 0.24 -5.68 -1.19
CA ALA A 86 -0.18 -6.99 -0.71
C ALA A 86 -0.34 -7.02 0.83
N VAL A 87 0.64 -6.50 1.58
CA VAL A 87 0.56 -6.39 3.04
C VAL A 87 -0.54 -5.42 3.47
N MET A 88 -0.71 -4.30 2.76
CA MET A 88 -1.81 -3.36 3.03
C MET A 88 -3.18 -4.05 2.95
N ASP A 89 -3.43 -4.81 1.89
CA ASP A 89 -4.69 -5.55 1.73
C ASP A 89 -4.91 -6.58 2.84
N LEU A 90 -3.86 -7.31 3.22
CA LEU A 90 -3.90 -8.26 4.33
C LEU A 90 -4.31 -7.60 5.65
N LEU A 91 -3.73 -6.44 5.96
CA LEU A 91 -4.01 -5.70 7.20
C LEU A 91 -5.43 -5.13 7.19
N LEU A 92 -5.87 -4.57 6.07
CA LEU A 92 -7.25 -4.11 5.89
C LEU A 92 -8.24 -5.26 6.00
N TYR A 93 -7.94 -6.43 5.42
CA TYR A 93 -8.73 -7.63 5.60
C TYR A 93 -8.77 -8.08 7.07
N TRP A 94 -7.66 -8.00 7.80
CA TRP A 94 -7.59 -8.35 9.22
C TRP A 94 -8.47 -7.46 10.10
N LEU A 95 -8.65 -6.19 9.73
CA LEU A 95 -9.55 -5.23 10.40
C LEU A 95 -11.01 -5.41 9.97
N LEU A 96 -11.28 -5.49 8.66
CA LEU A 96 -12.62 -5.39 8.09
C LEU A 96 -13.33 -6.74 7.94
N LYS A 97 -12.56 -7.84 7.83
CA LYS A 97 -13.05 -9.20 7.57
C LYS A 97 -13.97 -9.30 6.35
N ASN A 98 -13.70 -8.46 5.35
CA ASN A 98 -14.47 -8.37 4.12
C ASN A 98 -13.54 -8.09 2.93
N HIS A 99 -13.38 -9.08 2.04
CA HIS A 99 -12.50 -9.02 0.87
C HIS A 99 -12.78 -7.82 -0.02
N LYS A 100 -14.06 -7.57 -0.37
CA LYS A 100 -14.43 -6.48 -1.27
C LYS A 100 -14.05 -5.12 -0.71
N ARG A 101 -14.27 -4.90 0.59
CA ARG A 101 -13.93 -3.64 1.25
C ARG A 101 -12.42 -3.46 1.40
N ALA A 102 -11.69 -4.52 1.72
CA ALA A 102 -10.23 -4.49 1.79
C ALA A 102 -9.65 -4.11 0.43
N ILE A 103 -10.01 -4.83 -0.64
CA ILE A 103 -9.55 -4.56 -2.01
C ILE A 103 -9.86 -3.11 -2.41
N LEU A 104 -11.10 -2.65 -2.21
CA LEU A 104 -11.51 -1.31 -2.63
C LEU A 104 -10.70 -0.22 -1.93
N ILE A 105 -10.46 -0.35 -0.63
CA ILE A 105 -9.69 0.62 0.15
C ILE A 105 -8.21 0.55 -0.23
N SER A 106 -7.63 -0.65 -0.38
CA SER A 106 -6.26 -0.84 -0.81
C SER A 106 -6.01 -0.25 -2.20
N PHE A 107 -6.92 -0.49 -3.15
CA PHE A 107 -6.82 0.03 -4.51
C PHE A 107 -6.95 1.54 -4.55
N ALA A 108 -7.91 2.10 -3.81
CA ALA A 108 -8.04 3.56 -3.71
C ALA A 108 -6.76 4.17 -3.12
N PHE A 109 -6.19 3.56 -2.08
CA PHE A 109 -4.94 4.01 -1.49
C PHE A 109 -3.76 3.94 -2.48
N ALA A 110 -3.62 2.85 -3.23
CA ALA A 110 -2.60 2.71 -4.28
C ALA A 110 -2.72 3.78 -5.36
N PHE A 111 -3.94 4.02 -5.84
CA PHE A 111 -4.20 5.09 -6.80
C PHE A 111 -3.79 6.46 -6.24
N PHE A 112 -4.14 6.76 -4.99
CA PHE A 112 -3.76 8.02 -4.37
C PHE A 112 -2.25 8.14 -4.24
N THR A 113 -1.55 7.13 -3.73
CA THR A 113 -0.09 7.21 -3.54
C THR A 113 0.63 7.45 -4.86
N GLU A 114 0.23 6.75 -5.93
CA GLU A 114 0.81 6.88 -7.26
C GLU A 114 0.47 8.23 -7.91
N PHE A 115 -0.77 8.70 -7.76
CA PHE A 115 -1.18 10.01 -8.26
C PHE A 115 -0.44 11.15 -7.54
N PHE A 116 -0.26 11.05 -6.22
CA PHE A 116 0.43 12.07 -5.42
C PHE A 116 1.93 12.11 -5.67
N GLN A 117 2.55 11.01 -6.10
CA GLN A 117 3.97 11.00 -6.49
C GLN A 117 4.32 12.06 -7.55
N LEU A 118 3.40 12.33 -8.48
CA LEU A 118 3.56 13.39 -9.50
C LEU A 118 3.83 14.75 -8.85
N PHE A 119 3.11 15.07 -7.77
CA PHE A 119 3.33 16.30 -7.00
C PHE A 119 4.62 16.29 -6.18
N PHE A 120 5.12 15.10 -5.83
CA PHE A 120 6.40 14.95 -5.14
C PHE A 120 7.62 15.01 -6.07
N GLY A 121 7.42 15.33 -7.36
CA GLY A 121 8.48 15.40 -8.37
C GLY A 121 9.02 14.02 -8.73
N ARG A 122 8.20 12.98 -8.56
CA ARG A 122 8.49 11.61 -8.97
C ARG A 122 7.68 11.23 -10.20
N ASP A 123 8.22 10.26 -10.93
CA ASP A 123 7.53 9.57 -11.99
C ASP A 123 6.46 8.64 -11.40
N GLY A 124 5.26 9.18 -11.14
CA GLY A 124 4.08 8.34 -10.97
C GLY A 124 3.73 7.70 -12.32
N ARG A 125 3.51 6.40 -12.36
CA ARG A 125 3.30 5.62 -13.58
C ARG A 125 2.09 4.70 -13.46
N LEU A 126 1.29 4.63 -14.53
CA LEU A 126 0.11 3.76 -14.56
C LEU A 126 0.46 2.27 -14.36
N TYR A 127 1.63 1.83 -14.81
CA TYR A 127 2.05 0.44 -14.62
C TYR A 127 2.41 0.13 -13.15
N ASP A 128 2.80 1.12 -12.35
CA ASP A 128 3.07 0.94 -10.92
C ASP A 128 1.77 0.73 -10.15
N LEU A 129 0.74 1.52 -10.47
CA LEU A 129 -0.63 1.22 -10.02
C LEU A 129 -1.08 -0.20 -10.41
N GLY A 130 -0.68 -0.66 -11.59
CA GLY A 130 -0.92 -2.04 -12.04
C GLY A 130 -0.24 -3.08 -11.14
N ILE A 131 1.04 -2.88 -10.82
CA ILE A 131 1.83 -3.75 -9.93
C ILE A 131 1.25 -3.76 -8.51
N ASP A 132 0.88 -2.60 -7.98
CA ASP A 132 0.24 -2.46 -6.68
C ASP A 132 -1.08 -3.24 -6.63
N THR A 133 -1.90 -3.09 -7.68
CA THR A 133 -3.17 -3.80 -7.83
C THR A 133 -2.96 -5.32 -7.91
N LEU A 134 -1.93 -5.79 -8.60
CA LEU A 134 -1.60 -7.22 -8.64
C LEU A 134 -1.24 -7.76 -7.25
N GLY A 135 -0.51 -7.00 -6.43
CA GLY A 135 -0.20 -7.37 -5.05
C GLY A 135 -1.46 -7.52 -4.19
N ILE A 136 -2.39 -6.57 -4.29
CA ILE A 136 -3.69 -6.58 -3.60
C ILE A 136 -4.49 -7.83 -4.00
N LEU A 137 -4.66 -8.06 -5.30
CA LEU A 137 -5.45 -9.18 -5.82
C LEU A 137 -4.82 -10.53 -5.47
N PHE A 138 -3.48 -10.62 -5.49
CA PHE A 138 -2.76 -11.81 -5.08
C PHE A 138 -3.13 -12.22 -3.66
N VAL A 139 -2.96 -11.34 -2.68
CA VAL A 139 -3.29 -11.66 -1.27
C VAL A 139 -4.77 -11.97 -1.09
N SER A 140 -5.66 -11.17 -1.67
CA SER A 140 -7.10 -11.41 -1.53
C SER A 140 -7.53 -12.77 -2.11
N PHE A 141 -6.95 -13.17 -3.25
CA PHE A 141 -7.16 -14.49 -3.83
C PHE A 141 -6.69 -15.61 -2.90
N PHE A 142 -5.46 -15.52 -2.39
CA PHE A 142 -4.90 -16.52 -1.48
C PHE A 142 -5.71 -16.65 -0.19
N LEU A 143 -6.13 -15.53 0.41
CA LEU A 143 -6.99 -15.55 1.59
C LEU A 143 -8.35 -16.20 1.29
N SER A 144 -8.96 -15.87 0.15
CA SER A 144 -10.24 -16.45 -0.28
C SER A 144 -10.17 -17.96 -0.51
N VAL A 145 -9.05 -18.46 -1.03
CA VAL A 145 -8.82 -19.90 -1.22
C VAL A 145 -8.57 -20.59 0.12
N PHE A 146 -7.74 -19.99 0.98
CA PHE A 146 -7.44 -20.53 2.30
C PHE A 146 -8.71 -20.66 3.16
N GLU A 147 -9.56 -19.64 3.19
CA GLU A 147 -10.80 -19.66 3.95
C GLU A 147 -11.80 -20.71 3.44
N ARG A 148 -11.85 -20.93 2.12
CA ARG A 148 -12.66 -22.01 1.55
C ARG A 148 -12.17 -23.38 2.00
N ARG A 149 -10.84 -23.59 2.03
CA ARG A 149 -10.23 -24.85 2.49
C ARG A 149 -10.42 -25.10 4.00
N VAL A 150 -10.44 -24.06 4.83
CA VAL A 150 -10.65 -24.22 6.28
C VAL A 150 -12.12 -24.48 6.63
N ARG A 151 -13.06 -24.02 5.79
CA ARG A 151 -14.51 -24.17 6.02
C ARG A 151 -15.14 -25.38 5.34
N GLY A 152 -14.44 -26.03 4.41
CA GLY A 152 -14.86 -27.26 3.74
C GLY A 152 -14.22 -28.47 4.36
#